data_AF-A0A7X4Y427-F1
#
_entry.id   AF-A0A7X4Y427-F1
#
_cell.length_a   1.000
_cell.length_b   1.000
_cell.length_c   1.000
_cell.angle_alpha   90.00
_cell.angle_beta   90.00
_cell.angle_gamma   90.00
#
_symmetry.space_group_name_H-M   'P 1'
#
loop_
_entity.id
_entity.type
_entity.pdbx_description
1 polymer ?
#
loop_
_entity_poly.entity_id
_entity_poly.type
_entity_poly.pdbx_seq_one_letter_code
_entity_poly.pdbx_strand_id
1 'polypeptide(L)'
;MRTLSAEGPAVSPDGGHAFVTTSTPQGRKASLHTLDDAFTPEASLGAFTGRFNWYNQRPGGLFTEVTPEPPTTECAGVTPPPQRLYRWDPHARTHSRVRQDATPFTVLAFSPDDTQALVNILVGRDDSQPGFCGEGWLQRLHVVQRDDLESDLPMEQLLAKSTPLAPSTPWPGPSSSSYIGWLR
;
A
#
# COMPACT_ATOMS: atom_id res chain seq x y z
N MET A 1 -16.49 13.83 -9.38
CA MET A 1 -15.88 12.66 -10.07
C MET A 1 -15.45 11.68 -9.00
N ARG A 2 -16.02 10.46 -8.96
CA ARG A 2 -15.59 9.41 -8.03
C ARG A 2 -14.23 8.90 -8.51
N THR A 3 -13.19 9.13 -7.73
CA THR A 3 -11.88 8.51 -7.88
C THR A 3 -12.07 6.99 -7.90
N LEU A 4 -11.77 6.35 -9.04
CA LEU A 4 -11.54 4.90 -9.06
C LEU A 4 -10.33 4.67 -8.17
N SER A 5 -10.56 4.19 -6.95
CA SER A 5 -9.47 3.81 -6.06
C SER A 5 -8.64 2.75 -6.77
N ALA A 6 -7.31 2.89 -6.77
CA ALA A 6 -6.35 1.87 -7.22
C ALA A 6 -6.34 0.61 -6.32
N GLU A 7 -7.48 0.33 -5.67
CA GLU A 7 -7.79 -0.72 -4.70
C GLU A 7 -8.71 -1.77 -5.35
N GLY A 8 -8.61 -1.94 -6.68
CA GLY A 8 -9.30 -2.99 -7.41
C GLY A 8 -8.79 -4.39 -7.03
N PRO A 9 -9.38 -5.45 -7.57
CA PRO A 9 -8.88 -6.80 -7.33
C PRO A 9 -7.40 -6.90 -7.73
N ALA A 10 -6.57 -7.44 -6.85
CA ALA A 10 -5.16 -7.67 -7.12
C ALA A 10 -4.98 -9.14 -7.49
N VAL A 11 -4.57 -9.42 -8.72
CA VAL A 11 -4.35 -10.79 -9.23
C VAL A 11 -2.91 -11.21 -8.93
N SER A 12 -2.72 -12.45 -8.48
CA SER A 12 -1.39 -13.01 -8.23
C SER A 12 -0.59 -13.16 -9.53
N PRO A 13 0.76 -13.13 -9.47
CA PRO A 13 1.60 -13.20 -10.68
C PRO A 13 1.41 -14.46 -11.51
N ASP A 14 1.05 -15.58 -10.87
CA ASP A 14 0.75 -16.85 -11.53
C ASP A 14 -0.67 -16.91 -12.13
N GLY A 15 -1.49 -15.88 -11.88
CA GLY A 15 -2.88 -15.81 -12.33
C GLY A 15 -3.82 -16.80 -11.63
N GLY A 16 -3.35 -17.51 -10.59
CA GLY A 16 -4.15 -18.53 -9.90
C GLY A 16 -5.06 -17.98 -8.80
N HIS A 17 -4.80 -16.76 -8.32
CA HIS A 17 -5.51 -16.18 -7.18
C HIS A 17 -5.81 -14.69 -7.40
N ALA A 18 -6.87 -14.22 -6.76
CA ALA A 18 -7.19 -12.81 -6.69
C ALA A 18 -7.54 -12.39 -5.26
N PHE A 19 -6.97 -11.26 -4.86
CA PHE A 19 -7.40 -10.54 -3.69
C PHE A 19 -8.52 -9.58 -4.07
N VAL A 20 -9.71 -9.78 -3.52
CA VAL A 20 -10.89 -8.97 -3.84
C VAL A 20 -11.34 -8.22 -2.60
N THR A 21 -11.49 -6.91 -2.75
CA THR A 21 -12.05 -6.01 -1.75
C THR A 21 -13.53 -5.77 -2.05
N THR A 22 -14.39 -5.93 -1.05
CA THR A 22 -15.84 -5.67 -1.16
C THR A 22 -16.28 -4.69 -0.09
N SER A 23 -17.07 -3.70 -0.49
CA SER A 23 -17.68 -2.75 0.43
C SER A 23 -18.90 -3.39 1.10
N THR A 24 -18.96 -3.36 2.43
CA THR A 24 -20.11 -3.82 3.22
C THR A 24 -20.60 -2.69 4.14
N PRO A 25 -21.83 -2.77 4.68
CA PRO A 25 -22.32 -1.78 5.66
C PRO A 25 -21.46 -1.67 6.92
N GLN A 26 -20.69 -2.72 7.23
CA GLN A 26 -19.80 -2.81 8.40
C GLN A 26 -18.37 -2.34 8.08
N GLY A 27 -18.13 -1.81 6.87
CA GLY A 27 -16.81 -1.45 6.36
C GLY A 27 -16.40 -2.31 5.17
N ARG A 28 -15.15 -2.15 4.72
CA ARG A 28 -14.60 -2.95 3.62
C ARG A 28 -14.09 -4.29 4.15
N LYS A 29 -14.41 -5.36 3.43
CA LYS A 29 -13.89 -6.70 3.68
C LYS A 29 -12.96 -7.09 2.54
N ALA A 30 -11.94 -7.86 2.85
CA ALA A 30 -11.11 -8.43 1.82
C ALA A 30 -11.06 -9.95 1.91
N SER A 31 -11.01 -10.55 0.74
CA SER A 31 -11.14 -11.99 0.55
C SER A 31 -10.18 -12.47 -0.52
N LEU A 32 -9.56 -13.62 -0.28
CA LEU A 32 -8.77 -14.34 -1.25
C LEU A 32 -9.67 -15.30 -2.02
N HIS A 33 -9.57 -15.30 -3.34
CA HIS A 33 -10.29 -16.19 -4.23
C HIS A 33 -9.30 -16.96 -5.11
N THR A 34 -9.58 -18.23 -5.35
CA THR A 34 -8.98 -19.01 -6.43
C THR A 34 -9.61 -18.55 -7.75
N LEU A 35 -8.78 -18.31 -8.76
CA LEU A 35 -9.23 -17.98 -10.11
C LEU A 35 -9.46 -19.27 -10.92
N ASP A 36 -10.41 -20.09 -10.46
CA ASP A 36 -10.97 -21.20 -11.21
C ASP A 36 -12.27 -20.77 -11.94
N ASP A 37 -12.91 -21.70 -12.66
CA ASP A 37 -14.17 -21.43 -13.37
C ASP A 37 -15.31 -20.96 -12.44
N ALA A 38 -15.20 -21.22 -11.13
CA ALA A 38 -16.21 -20.90 -10.13
C ALA A 38 -15.87 -19.66 -9.28
N PHE A 39 -14.66 -19.11 -9.41
CA PHE A 39 -14.12 -18.04 -8.57
C PHE A 39 -14.24 -18.38 -7.08
N THR A 40 -13.67 -19.52 -6.68
CA THR A 40 -13.85 -20.10 -5.35
C THR A 40 -13.26 -19.24 -4.22
N PRO A 41 -14.04 -18.87 -3.18
CA PRO A 41 -13.51 -18.13 -2.03
C PRO A 41 -12.70 -19.03 -1.08
N GLU A 42 -11.47 -18.63 -0.77
CA GLU A 42 -10.56 -19.42 0.09
C GLU A 42 -10.52 -18.95 1.53
N ALA A 43 -10.41 -17.63 1.73
CA ALA A 43 -10.19 -17.04 3.04
C ALA A 43 -10.72 -15.60 3.12
N SER A 44 -11.31 -15.25 4.26
CA SER A 44 -11.59 -13.86 4.64
C SER A 44 -10.39 -13.32 5.42
N LEU A 45 -9.85 -12.16 5.01
CA LEU A 45 -8.79 -11.48 5.74
C LEU A 45 -9.33 -10.45 6.75
N GLY A 46 -10.64 -10.44 6.98
CA GLY A 46 -11.29 -9.55 7.93
C GLY A 46 -11.59 -8.16 7.36
N ALA A 47 -11.74 -7.19 8.26
CA ALA A 47 -11.92 -5.80 7.90
C ALA A 47 -10.60 -5.26 7.30
N PHE A 48 -10.68 -4.69 6.11
CA PHE A 48 -9.51 -4.31 5.33
C PHE A 48 -9.76 -2.98 4.64
N THR A 49 -8.80 -2.06 4.74
CA THR A 49 -9.02 -0.65 4.39
C THR A 49 -7.94 -0.06 3.49
N GLY A 50 -7.02 -0.86 2.94
CA GLY A 50 -5.91 -0.36 2.11
C GLY A 50 -5.66 -1.14 0.83
N ARG A 51 -4.39 -1.31 0.47
CA ARG A 51 -3.93 -1.95 -0.79
C ARG A 51 -3.24 -3.27 -0.53
N PHE A 52 -3.38 -4.22 -1.45
CA PHE A 52 -2.61 -5.48 -1.47
C PHE A 52 -1.62 -5.46 -2.65
N ASN A 53 -0.38 -5.86 -2.39
CA ASN A 53 0.69 -5.99 -3.38
C ASN A 53 1.26 -7.42 -3.32
N TRP A 54 1.14 -8.16 -4.41
CA TRP A 54 1.68 -9.51 -4.52
C TRP A 54 3.21 -9.50 -4.62
N TYR A 55 3.85 -10.47 -3.99
CA TYR A 55 5.21 -10.86 -4.35
C TYR A 55 5.18 -11.63 -5.68
N ASN A 56 6.25 -11.56 -6.46
CA ASN A 56 6.40 -12.16 -7.78
C ASN A 56 6.91 -13.61 -7.76
N GLN A 57 7.87 -13.91 -6.89
CA GLN A 57 8.52 -15.22 -6.74
C GLN A 57 8.11 -15.94 -5.46
N ARG A 58 7.60 -15.20 -4.46
CA ARG A 58 7.22 -15.76 -3.17
C ARG A 58 5.70 -15.93 -3.06
N PRO A 59 5.22 -16.99 -2.40
CA PRO A 59 3.81 -17.12 -2.11
C PRO A 59 3.37 -16.01 -1.14
N GLY A 60 2.28 -15.31 -1.47
CA GLY A 60 1.69 -14.27 -0.64
C GLY A 60 1.98 -12.85 -1.11
N GLY A 61 1.93 -11.90 -0.17
CA GLY A 61 2.09 -10.49 -0.49
C GLY A 61 2.04 -9.60 0.74
N LEU A 62 2.17 -8.30 0.48
CA LEU A 62 2.15 -7.25 1.48
C LEU A 62 0.85 -6.48 1.36
N PHE A 63 0.18 -6.25 2.50
CA PHE A 63 -1.00 -5.41 2.53
C PHE A 63 -0.88 -4.27 3.53
N THR A 64 -1.57 -3.19 3.18
CA THR A 64 -1.68 -1.99 3.99
C THR A 64 -3.00 -1.98 4.75
N GLU A 65 -2.93 -1.86 6.07
CA GLU A 65 -4.09 -1.54 6.90
C GLU A 65 -4.10 -0.03 7.12
N VAL A 66 -5.24 0.62 6.83
CA VAL A 66 -5.43 2.06 7.04
C VAL A 66 -6.39 2.25 8.20
N THR A 67 -6.00 3.03 9.21
CA THR A 67 -6.94 3.42 10.27
C THR A 67 -7.86 4.50 9.71
N PRO A 68 -9.19 4.28 9.58
CA PRO A 68 -10.09 5.25 8.99
C PRO A 68 -10.13 6.53 9.84
N GLU A 69 -10.11 7.69 9.17
CA GLU A 69 -10.37 8.95 9.85
C GLU A 69 -11.86 9.05 10.22
N PRO A 70 -12.20 9.56 11.41
CA PRO A 70 -13.59 9.84 11.76
C PRO A 70 -14.22 10.82 10.75
N PRO A 71 -15.51 10.68 10.39
CA PRO A 71 -16.16 11.56 9.41
C PRO A 71 -16.26 13.03 9.84
N THR A 72 -15.93 13.36 11.08
CA THR A 72 -16.07 14.70 11.68
C THR A 72 -14.75 15.43 11.88
N THR A 73 -13.61 14.88 11.45
CA THR A 73 -12.32 15.57 11.58
C THR A 73 -12.24 16.68 10.53
N GLU A 74 -11.98 17.90 10.99
CA GLU A 74 -11.77 19.10 10.17
C GLU A 74 -10.69 18.91 9.09
N CYS A 75 -9.77 17.97 9.32
CA CYS A 75 -8.64 17.65 8.46
C CYS A 75 -8.81 16.33 7.69
N ALA A 76 -10.04 15.84 7.52
CA ALA A 76 -10.28 14.58 6.81
C ALA A 76 -9.78 14.64 5.36
N GLY A 77 -8.91 13.71 4.98
CA GLY A 77 -8.37 13.59 3.62
C GLY A 77 -7.30 14.61 3.22
N VAL A 78 -6.88 15.50 4.12
CA VAL A 78 -5.74 16.42 3.91
C VAL A 78 -4.47 15.96 4.64
N THR A 79 -4.61 15.08 5.64
CA THR A 79 -3.51 14.36 6.27
C THR A 79 -3.44 12.91 5.77
N PRO A 80 -2.23 12.36 5.56
CA PRO A 80 -2.04 10.94 5.36
C PRO A 80 -2.58 10.16 6.58
N PRO A 81 -3.55 9.25 6.39
CA PRO A 81 -4.15 8.53 7.51
C PRO A 81 -3.15 7.52 8.08
N PRO A 82 -3.20 7.19 9.40
CA PRO A 82 -2.28 6.21 9.98
C PRO A 82 -2.35 4.84 9.30
N GLN A 83 -1.19 4.26 8.97
CA GLN A 83 -1.12 2.98 8.26
C GLN A 83 -0.18 1.98 8.94
N ARG A 84 -0.44 0.69 8.70
CA ARG A 84 0.42 -0.44 9.10
C ARG A 84 0.63 -1.38 7.92
N LEU A 85 1.76 -2.08 7.91
CA LEU A 85 2.01 -3.14 6.92
C LEU A 85 1.92 -4.51 7.56
N TYR A 86 1.29 -5.42 6.83
CA TYR A 86 1.19 -6.82 7.20
C TYR A 86 1.59 -7.69 6.01
N ARG A 87 2.27 -8.78 6.31
CA ARG A 87 2.60 -9.82 5.35
C ARG A 87 1.57 -10.94 5.45
N TRP A 88 1.01 -11.30 4.30
CA TRP A 88 0.12 -12.45 4.15
C TRP A 88 0.93 -13.74 3.93
N ASP A 89 0.65 -14.75 4.75
CA ASP A 89 1.16 -16.11 4.60
C ASP A 89 0.02 -17.02 4.09
N PRO A 90 0.07 -17.45 2.82
CA PRO A 90 -0.99 -18.29 2.26
C PRO A 90 -1.02 -19.71 2.84
N HIS A 91 0.11 -20.24 3.32
CA HIS A 91 0.16 -21.58 3.91
C HIS A 91 -0.47 -21.59 5.30
N ALA A 92 -0.10 -20.62 6.14
CA ALA A 92 -0.70 -20.47 7.47
C ALA A 92 -2.11 -19.89 7.42
N ARG A 93 -2.49 -19.28 6.29
CA ARG A 93 -3.72 -18.48 6.14
C ARG A 93 -3.84 -17.39 7.20
N THR A 94 -2.72 -16.78 7.56
CA THR A 94 -2.66 -15.70 8.55
C THR A 94 -1.87 -14.52 8.01
N HIS A 95 -2.00 -13.40 8.69
CA HIS A 95 -1.17 -12.24 8.43
C HIS A 95 -0.40 -11.84 9.68
N SER A 96 0.84 -11.41 9.46
CA SER A 96 1.73 -10.93 10.51
C SER A 96 2.07 -9.48 10.25
N ARG A 97 2.02 -8.65 11.30
CA ARG A 97 2.45 -7.26 11.19
C ARG A 97 3.95 -7.22 10.98
N VAL A 98 4.38 -6.54 9.92
CA VAL A 98 5.80 -6.37 9.58
C VAL A 98 6.29 -4.95 9.82
N ARG A 99 5.37 -3.97 9.91
CA ARG A 99 5.69 -2.59 10.27
C ARG A 99 4.55 -1.93 11.03
N GLN A 100 4.86 -1.33 12.17
CA GLN A 100 3.89 -0.66 13.06
C GLN A 100 3.48 0.72 12.55
N ASP A 101 4.43 1.51 12.04
CA ASP A 101 4.16 2.81 11.43
C ASP A 101 4.57 2.79 9.96
N ALA A 102 3.55 2.73 9.11
CA ALA A 102 3.68 2.77 7.67
C ALA A 102 2.97 3.96 7.03
N THR A 103 2.52 4.91 7.84
CA THR A 103 1.88 6.16 7.39
C THR A 103 2.67 6.86 6.27
N PRO A 104 4.01 6.91 6.32
CA PRO A 104 4.80 7.56 5.28
C PRO A 104 4.88 6.79 3.94
N PHE A 105 4.45 5.53 3.86
CA PHE A 105 4.78 4.64 2.75
C PHE A 105 3.54 4.21 1.97
N THR A 106 3.58 4.40 0.65
CA THR A 106 2.62 3.79 -0.27
C THR A 106 3.37 2.83 -1.20
N VAL A 107 3.22 1.53 -0.96
CA VAL A 107 3.86 0.48 -1.76
C VAL A 107 3.14 0.33 -3.09
N LEU A 108 3.89 0.42 -4.18
CA LEU A 108 3.37 0.39 -5.54
C LEU A 108 3.54 -0.96 -6.23
N ALA A 109 4.70 -1.60 -6.06
CA ALA A 109 5.01 -2.91 -6.65
C ALA A 109 6.30 -3.49 -6.03
N PHE A 110 6.47 -4.80 -6.11
CA PHE A 110 7.74 -5.48 -5.85
C PHE A 110 8.49 -5.76 -7.15
N SER A 111 9.82 -5.77 -7.10
CA SER A 111 10.67 -6.15 -8.22
C SER A 111 10.41 -7.62 -8.63
N PRO A 112 10.72 -8.02 -9.88
CA PRO A 112 10.45 -9.37 -10.36
C PRO A 112 11.12 -10.51 -9.56
N ASP A 113 12.19 -10.19 -8.82
CA ASP A 113 12.94 -11.10 -7.93
C ASP A 113 12.57 -10.93 -6.45
N ASP A 114 11.62 -10.06 -6.13
CA ASP A 114 11.16 -9.67 -4.79
C ASP A 114 12.27 -9.16 -3.85
N THR A 115 13.39 -8.67 -4.36
CA THR A 115 14.44 -8.11 -3.50
C THR A 115 14.16 -6.64 -3.18
N GLN A 116 13.46 -5.94 -4.06
CA GLN A 116 13.18 -4.52 -3.97
C GLN A 116 11.69 -4.21 -4.05
N ALA A 117 11.34 -3.03 -3.56
CA ALA A 117 10.01 -2.47 -3.69
C ALA A 117 10.07 -1.06 -4.25
N LEU A 118 9.09 -0.74 -5.07
CA LEU A 118 8.80 0.61 -5.51
C LEU A 118 7.81 1.25 -4.54
N VAL A 119 8.20 2.35 -3.91
CA VAL A 119 7.45 2.95 -2.81
C VAL A 119 7.41 4.47 -2.97
N ASN A 120 6.22 5.05 -2.87
CA ASN A 120 6.09 6.49 -2.62
C ASN A 120 6.30 6.73 -1.13
N ILE A 121 7.25 7.60 -0.78
CA ILE A 121 7.59 7.95 0.60
C ILE A 121 7.23 9.43 0.83
N LEU A 122 6.55 9.74 1.93
CA LEU A 122 6.39 11.11 2.40
C LEU A 122 7.75 11.65 2.83
N VAL A 123 8.22 12.72 2.19
CA VAL A 123 9.56 13.29 2.42
C VAL A 123 9.54 14.61 3.19
N GLY A 124 8.35 15.05 3.61
CA GLY A 124 8.17 16.26 4.41
C GLY A 124 6.96 17.06 3.95
N ARG A 125 6.97 18.35 4.30
CA ARG A 125 5.91 19.31 3.96
C ARG A 125 6.49 20.48 3.19
N ASP A 126 5.67 21.06 2.33
CA ASP A 126 5.93 22.32 1.66
C ASP A 126 5.56 23.48 2.61
N ASP A 127 6.57 24.07 3.24
CA ASP A 127 6.41 25.17 4.20
C ASP A 127 5.88 26.47 3.54
N SER A 128 5.85 26.55 2.21
CA SER A 128 5.27 27.69 1.49
C SER A 128 3.74 27.67 1.43
N GLN A 129 3.11 26.53 1.78
CA GLN A 129 1.65 26.40 1.81
C GLN A 129 1.10 26.66 3.21
N PRO A 130 0.40 27.79 3.45
CA PRO A 130 -0.25 28.03 4.72
C PRO A 130 -1.47 27.11 4.86
N GLY A 131 -1.54 26.31 5.94
CA GLY A 131 -2.67 25.39 6.12
C GLY A 131 -2.88 24.97 7.57
N PHE A 132 -4.13 25.07 8.02
CA PHE A 132 -4.59 24.70 9.38
C PHE A 132 -4.59 23.18 9.62
N CYS A 133 -4.62 22.38 8.56
CA CYS A 133 -4.83 20.93 8.61
C CYS A 133 -3.69 20.09 8.05
N GLY A 134 -2.46 20.59 8.08
CA GLY A 134 -1.35 19.77 7.62
C GLY A 134 -1.16 19.74 6.09
N GLU A 135 -1.83 20.63 5.33
CA GLU A 135 -1.74 20.72 3.86
C GLU A 135 -0.28 20.86 3.39
N GLY A 136 -0.02 20.42 2.15
CA GLY A 136 1.30 20.53 1.53
C GLY A 136 2.24 19.34 1.76
N TRP A 137 1.75 18.15 2.13
CA TRP A 137 2.58 16.95 2.18
C TRP A 137 3.24 16.68 0.83
N LEU A 138 4.54 16.41 0.85
CA LEU A 138 5.31 16.04 -0.32
C LEU A 138 5.64 14.55 -0.25
N GLN A 139 5.44 13.87 -1.36
CA GLN A 139 5.87 12.49 -1.57
C GLN A 139 6.93 12.42 -2.65
N ARG A 140 7.74 11.37 -2.62
CA ARG A 140 8.72 11.06 -3.66
C ARG A 140 8.72 9.57 -3.94
N LEU A 141 8.98 9.19 -5.18
CA LEU A 141 9.14 7.79 -5.58
C LEU A 141 10.54 7.28 -5.25
N HIS A 142 10.64 6.13 -4.60
CA HIS A 142 11.89 5.48 -4.21
C HIS A 142 11.91 4.00 -4.57
N VAL A 143 13.11 3.48 -4.85
CA VAL A 143 13.41 2.04 -4.73
C VAL A 143 13.97 1.80 -3.34
N VAL A 144 13.40 0.82 -2.65
CA VAL A 144 13.86 0.36 -1.33
C VAL A 144 14.10 -1.14 -1.36
N GLN A 145 15.00 -1.64 -0.50
CA GLN A 145 15.11 -3.08 -0.27
C GLN A 145 13.85 -3.56 0.45
N ARG A 146 13.29 -4.69 0.02
CA ARG A 146 12.05 -5.24 0.60
C ARG A 146 12.21 -5.50 2.09
N ASP A 147 13.32 -6.11 2.48
CA ASP A 147 13.53 -6.50 3.88
C ASP A 147 13.67 -5.27 4.81
N ASP A 148 14.20 -4.13 4.31
CA ASP A 148 14.21 -2.87 5.06
C ASP A 148 12.78 -2.28 5.16
N LEU A 149 11.98 -2.35 4.09
CA LEU A 149 10.58 -1.90 4.07
C LEU A 149 9.70 -2.71 5.05
N GLU A 150 9.87 -4.04 5.06
CA GLU A 150 9.16 -5.01 5.90
C GLU A 150 9.76 -5.16 7.31
N SER A 151 10.56 -4.19 7.74
CA SER A 151 11.05 -4.09 9.10
C SER A 151 10.53 -2.83 9.76
N ASP A 152 10.71 -2.70 11.08
CA ASP A 152 10.44 -1.45 11.81
C ASP A 152 11.61 -0.45 11.72
N LEU A 153 12.41 -0.49 10.64
CA LEU A 153 13.46 0.49 10.39
C LEU A 153 12.86 1.92 10.39
N PRO A 154 13.45 2.88 11.13
CA PRO A 154 12.96 4.26 11.12
C PRO A 154 12.94 4.85 9.72
N MET A 155 11.99 5.75 9.46
CA MET A 155 11.79 6.36 8.14
C MET A 155 13.07 7.02 7.62
N GLU A 156 13.81 7.72 8.48
CA GLU A 156 15.04 8.43 8.12
C GLU A 156 16.13 7.46 7.66
N GLN A 157 16.23 6.30 8.30
CA GLN A 157 17.18 5.26 7.93
C GLN A 157 16.76 4.55 6.64
N LEU A 158 15.47 4.30 6.45
CA LEU A 158 14.95 3.74 5.19
C LEU A 158 15.23 4.71 4.03
N LEU A 159 14.99 6.00 4.21
CA LEU A 159 15.29 7.04 3.23
C LEU A 159 16.79 7.07 2.89
N ALA A 160 17.67 7.00 3.88
CA ALA A 160 19.12 6.98 3.67
C ALA A 160 19.61 5.76 2.87
N LYS A 161 18.90 4.63 2.95
CA LYS A 161 19.21 3.40 2.20
C LYS A 161 18.49 3.30 0.85
N SER A 162 17.56 4.20 0.58
CA SER A 162 16.71 4.18 -0.61
C SER A 162 17.34 4.92 -1.80
N THR A 163 16.88 4.59 -3.01
CA THR A 163 17.25 5.34 -4.22
C THR A 163 16.05 6.17 -4.71
N PRO A 164 16.11 7.51 -4.74
CA PRO A 164 15.03 8.32 -5.27
C PRO A 164 14.97 8.20 -6.80
N LEU A 165 13.76 8.11 -7.36
CA LEU A 165 13.53 7.94 -8.80
C LEU A 165 12.90 9.16 -9.49
N ALA A 166 12.34 10.10 -8.72
CA ALA A 166 11.66 11.26 -9.26
C ALA A 166 11.81 12.47 -8.31
N PRO A 167 11.54 13.70 -8.79
CA PRO A 167 11.34 14.85 -7.90
C PRO A 167 10.17 14.63 -6.94
N SER A 168 10.13 15.41 -5.87
CA SER A 168 8.98 15.41 -4.95
C SER A 168 7.74 15.98 -5.62
N THR A 169 6.57 15.43 -5.31
CA THR A 169 5.25 15.90 -5.76
C THR A 169 4.29 16.05 -4.58
N PRO A 170 3.23 16.86 -4.68
CA PRO A 170 2.21 16.91 -3.64
C PRO A 170 1.54 15.54 -3.42
N TRP A 171 1.22 15.22 -2.17
CA TRP A 171 0.37 14.09 -1.78
C TRP A 171 -1.13 14.50 -1.81
N PRO A 172 -2.07 13.61 -2.17
CA PRO A 172 -1.88 12.21 -2.57
C PRO A 172 -1.31 12.03 -3.99
N GLY A 173 -1.07 13.13 -4.70
CA GLY A 173 -0.53 13.13 -6.07
C GLY A 173 -1.55 12.65 -7.09
N PRO A 174 -1.20 12.60 -8.39
CA PRO A 174 -2.02 11.91 -9.37
C PRO A 174 -2.17 10.45 -8.93
N SER A 175 -3.36 9.87 -9.12
CA SER A 175 -3.56 8.44 -8.85
C SER A 175 -2.43 7.68 -9.52
N SER A 176 -1.72 6.85 -8.77
CA SER A 176 -0.53 6.11 -9.21
C SER A 176 -0.84 5.04 -10.28
N SER A 177 -1.97 5.19 -10.99
CA SER A 177 -2.39 4.51 -12.22
C SER A 177 -1.42 4.66 -13.39
N SER A 178 -0.33 5.42 -13.25
CA SER A 178 0.65 5.65 -14.31
C SER A 178 1.89 4.76 -14.23
N TYR A 179 2.03 3.88 -13.24
CA TYR A 179 3.13 2.92 -13.20
C TYR A 179 2.81 1.71 -14.08
N ILE A 180 3.59 1.51 -15.14
CA ILE A 180 3.40 0.45 -16.16
C ILE A 180 4.09 -0.88 -15.74
N GLY A 181 4.80 -0.90 -14.61
CA GLY A 181 5.49 -2.10 -14.11
C GLY A 181 7.02 -1.99 -14.15
N TRP A 182 7.69 -3.03 -13.65
CA TRP A 182 9.14 -3.17 -13.77
C TRP A 182 9.49 -3.57 -15.21
N LEU A 183 10.47 -2.92 -15.81
CA LEU A 183 11.02 -3.36 -17.10
C LEU A 183 11.77 -4.67 -16.88
N ARG A 184 11.51 -5.65 -17.75
CA ARG A 184 12.21 -6.95 -17.78
C ARG A 184 13.45 -6.86 -18.64
#